data_AF-A0A452YCB1-F1
#
_entry.id   AF-A0A452YCB1-F1
#
_cell.length_a   1.000
_cell.length_b   1.000
_cell.length_c   1.000
_cell.angle_alpha   90.00
_cell.angle_beta   90.00
_cell.angle_gamma   90.00
#
_symmetry.space_group_name_H-M   'P 1'
#
loop_
_entity.id
_entity.type
_entity.pdbx_description
1 polymer ?
#
loop_
_entity_poly.entity_id
_entity_poly.type
_entity_poly.pdbx_seq_one_letter_code
_entity_poly.pdbx_strand_id
1 'polypeptide(L)' 'MSCLKDVPTLKGDNHTEWRKKVELAFVCADLDWVLDEPQPVRPTEPVREATDDDAAWTKKRGIMLLWRCPTS' A
#
# COMPACT_ATOMS: atom_id res chain seq x y z
N MET A 1 2.85 -13.85 17.29
CA MET A 1 3.70 -13.38 18.40
C MET A 1 4.02 -11.91 18.12
N SER A 2 3.55 -10.96 18.94
CA SER A 2 3.77 -9.52 18.65
C SER A 2 5.12 -9.06 19.21
N CYS A 3 6.17 -9.27 18.42
CA CYS A 3 7.58 -8.92 18.66
C CYS A 3 7.84 -7.41 18.80
N LEU A 4 6.89 -6.55 18.41
CA LEU A 4 6.97 -5.10 18.60
C LEU A 4 6.95 -4.69 20.07
N LYS A 5 6.32 -5.50 20.96
CA LYS A 5 6.26 -5.20 22.40
C LYS A 5 7.62 -5.33 23.10
N ASP A 6 8.56 -6.04 22.49
CA ASP A 6 9.88 -6.33 23.04
C ASP A 6 10.94 -5.28 22.63
N VAL A 7 10.57 -4.36 21.75
CA VAL A 7 11.40 -3.23 21.32
C VAL A 7 11.41 -2.17 22.44
N PRO A 8 12.58 -1.89 23.06
CA PRO A 8 12.67 -0.89 24.11
C PRO A 8 12.46 0.52 23.53
N THR A 9 12.14 1.50 24.36
CA THR A 9 12.15 2.91 23.95
C THR A 9 13.57 3.34 23.59
N LEU A 10 13.75 4.02 22.45
CA LEU A 10 15.04 4.57 22.05
C LEU A 10 15.50 5.64 23.04
N LYS A 11 16.74 5.51 23.49
CA LYS A 11 17.46 6.42 24.38
C LYS A 11 18.86 6.65 23.83
N GLY A 12 19.55 7.69 24.29
CA GLY A 12 20.89 8.04 23.81
C GLY A 12 21.95 6.95 24.05
N ASP A 13 21.72 6.07 25.03
CA ASP A 13 22.65 5.03 25.46
C ASP A 13 22.36 3.63 24.88
N ASN A 14 21.22 3.44 24.20
CA ASN A 14 20.76 2.09 23.79
C ASN A 14 20.57 1.90 22.29
N HIS A 15 21.06 2.82 21.45
CA HIS A 15 20.81 2.83 20.00
C HIS A 15 21.14 1.50 19.30
N THR A 16 22.28 0.87 19.62
CA THR A 16 22.70 -0.40 19.00
C THR A 16 21.75 -1.55 19.32
N GLU A 17 21.29 -1.66 20.56
CA GLU A 17 20.35 -2.71 20.96
C GLU A 17 18.94 -2.45 20.43
N TRP A 18 18.52 -1.19 20.48
CA TRP A 18 17.26 -0.75 19.91
C TRP A 18 17.15 -1.14 18.44
N ARG A 19 18.19 -0.81 17.64
CA ARG A 19 18.23 -1.10 16.21
C ARG A 19 18.11 -2.60 15.93
N LYS A 20 18.87 -3.44 16.63
CA LYS A 20 18.79 -4.91 16.46
C LYS A 20 17.40 -5.46 16.74
N LYS A 21 16.74 -4.95 17.79
CA LYS A 21 15.38 -5.39 18.16
C LYS A 21 14.32 -4.91 17.18
N VAL A 22 14.46 -3.70 16.64
CA VAL A 22 13.60 -3.20 15.56
C VAL A 22 13.76 -4.05 14.31
N GLU A 23 15.00 -4.30 13.88
CA GLU A 23 15.27 -5.14 12.71
C GLU A 23 14.67 -6.55 12.87
N LEU A 24 14.84 -7.18 14.06
CA LEU A 24 14.24 -8.46 14.36
C LEU A 24 12.70 -8.40 14.37
N ALA A 25 12.10 -7.36 14.95
CA ALA A 25 10.66 -7.20 14.96
C ALA A 25 10.09 -7.00 13.55
N PHE A 26 10.82 -6.35 12.65
CA PHE A 26 10.45 -6.24 11.24
C PHE A 26 10.53 -7.56 10.49
N VAL A 27 11.55 -8.38 10.75
CA VAL A 27 11.69 -9.73 10.14
C VAL A 27 10.65 -10.70 10.69
N CYS A 28 10.31 -10.60 11.98
CA CYS A 28 9.35 -11.48 12.64
C CYS A 28 7.90 -11.00 12.53
N ALA A 29 7.67 -9.74 12.15
CA ALA A 29 6.36 -9.31 11.74
C ALA A 29 6.13 -9.92 10.36
N ASP A 30 5.06 -10.71 10.22
CA ASP A 30 4.49 -11.06 8.92
C ASP A 30 3.94 -9.77 8.28
N LEU A 31 4.84 -8.85 7.91
CA LEU A 31 4.59 -7.60 7.20
C LEU A 31 4.33 -7.90 5.73
N ASP A 32 3.59 -8.98 5.48
CA ASP A 32 3.22 -9.46 4.16
C ASP A 32 1.83 -8.97 3.76
N TRP A 33 1.34 -7.91 4.38
CA TRP A 33 0.09 -7.23 4.01
C TRP A 33 0.05 -6.82 2.52
N VAL A 34 1.21 -6.63 1.87
CA VAL A 34 1.31 -6.37 0.43
C VAL A 34 1.11 -7.65 -0.41
N LEU A 35 1.41 -8.83 0.13
CA LEU A 35 1.19 -10.12 -0.56
C LEU A 35 -0.16 -10.76 -0.19
N ASP A 36 -0.68 -10.47 1.00
CA ASP A 36 -2.01 -10.95 1.44
C ASP A 36 -3.15 -10.16 0.79
N GLU A 37 -2.97 -8.86 0.56
CA GLU A 37 -3.96 -8.07 -0.17
C GLU A 37 -3.88 -8.40 -1.66
N PRO A 38 -4.97 -8.91 -2.27
CA PRO A 38 -4.97 -9.20 -3.68
C PRO A 38 -4.68 -7.93 -4.47
N GLN A 39 -3.74 -8.02 -5.42
CA GLN A 39 -3.44 -6.90 -6.30
C GLN A 39 -4.75 -6.36 -6.88
N PRO A 40 -5.02 -5.06 -6.70
CA PRO A 40 -6.33 -4.55 -7.08
C PRO A 40 -6.47 -4.68 -8.60
N VAL A 41 -7.65 -5.13 -9.04
CA VAL A 41 -7.88 -5.47 -10.44
C VAL A 41 -7.85 -4.21 -11.28
N ARG A 42 -6.99 -4.17 -12.31
CA ARG A 42 -6.95 -3.07 -13.26
C ARG A 42 -8.35 -2.87 -13.85
N PRO A 43 -8.91 -1.64 -13.81
CA PRO A 43 -10.20 -1.35 -14.41
C PRO A 43 -10.17 -1.65 -15.90
N THR A 44 -11.30 -2.12 -16.43
CA THR A 44 -11.48 -2.25 -17.88
C THR A 44 -11.41 -0.88 -18.53
N GLU A 45 -10.80 -0.79 -19.72
CA GLU A 45 -10.77 0.44 -20.50
C GLU A 45 -12.21 0.94 -20.72
N PRO A 46 -12.52 2.18 -20.33
CA PRO A 46 -13.88 2.69 -20.41
C PRO A 46 -14.24 2.92 -21.88
N VAL A 47 -15.34 2.30 -22.31
CA VAL A 47 -15.99 2.60 -23.59
C VAL A 47 -17.15 3.54 -23.31
N ARG A 48 -17.28 4.58 -24.13
CA ARG A 48 -18.43 5.50 -24.03
C ARG A 48 -19.65 4.82 -24.62
N GLU A 49 -20.67 4.63 -23.81
CA GLU A 49 -21.96 4.09 -24.26
C GLU A 49 -22.87 5.20 -24.76
N ALA A 50 -23.86 4.85 -25.59
CA ALA A 50 -24.83 5.82 -26.12
C ALA A 50 -25.70 6.46 -25.01
N THR A 51 -25.82 5.78 -23.87
CA THR A 51 -26.55 6.24 -22.68
C THR A 51 -25.70 7.06 -21.72
N ASP A 52 -24.39 7.19 -21.96
CA ASP A 52 -23.50 7.98 -21.11
C ASP A 52 -23.60 9.47 -21.46
N ASP A 53 -24.12 10.25 -20.52
CA ASP A 53 -23.97 11.71 -20.56
C ASP A 53 -22.51 12.13 -20.28
N ASP A 54 -22.20 13.41 -20.51
CA ASP A 54 -20.83 13.92 -20.39
C ASP A 54 -20.26 13.81 -18.97
N ALA A 55 -21.13 13.87 -17.95
CA ALA A 55 -20.72 13.73 -16.56
C ALA A 55 -20.37 12.27 -16.22
N ALA A 56 -21.19 11.33 -16.66
CA ALA A 56 -20.97 9.88 -16.55
C ALA A 56 -19.68 9.47 -17.29
N TRP A 57 -19.49 10.00 -18.50
CA TRP A 57 -18.28 9.74 -19.29
C TRP A 57 -17.01 10.29 -18.62
N THR A 58 -17.07 11.51 -18.07
CA THR A 58 -15.94 12.12 -17.35
C THR A 58 -15.54 11.31 -16.12
N LYS A 59 -16.53 10.80 -15.37
CA LYS A 59 -16.28 9.94 -14.21
C LYS A 59 -15.61 8.62 -14.61
N LYS A 60 -16.09 7.96 -15.67
CA LYS A 60 -15.49 6.71 -16.20
C LYS A 60 -14.02 6.92 -16.59
N ARG A 61 -13.71 8.03 -17.26
CA ARG A 61 -12.32 8.38 -17.65
C ARG A 61 -11.43 8.73 -16.46
N GLY A 62 -11.95 9.46 -15.48
CA GLY A 62 -11.20 9.85 -14.29
C GLY A 62 -10.72 8.64 -13.47
N ILE A 63 -11.56 7.61 -13.36
CA ILE A 63 -11.20 6.35 -12.68
C ILE A 63 -10.02 5.67 -13.38
N MET A 64 -10.01 5.62 -14.72
CA MET A 64 -8.90 5.02 -15.45
C MET A 64 -7.59 5.81 -15.32
N LEU A 65 -7.66 7.15 -15.35
CA LEU A 65 -6.47 8.00 -15.22
C LEU A 65 -5.79 7.86 -13.84
N LEU A 66 -6.57 7.64 -12.78
CA LEU A 66 -6.05 7.39 -11.44
C LEU A 66 -5.24 6.07 -11.37
N TRP A 67 -5.60 5.09 -12.18
CA TRP A 67 -4.95 3.78 -12.25
C TRP A 67 -3.72 3.73 -13.14
N ARG A 68 -3.59 4.64 -14.10
CA ARG A 68 -2.35 4.87 -14.83
C ARG A 68 -1.35 5.57 -13.90
N CYS A 69 -0.77 4.83 -12.98
CA CYS A 69 0.44 5.29 -12.31
C CYS A 69 1.50 5.58 -13.40
N PRO A 70 2.10 6.78 -13.46
CA PRO A 70 3.17 7.05 -14.40
C PRO A 70 4.42 6.36 -13.89
N THR A 71 4.63 5.11 -14.29
CA THR A 71 5.98 4.54 -14.31
C THR A 71 6.65 5.02 -15.59
N SER A 72 7.14 6.26 -15.57
CA SER A 72 8.21 6.75 -16.44
C SER A 72 8.91 7.93 -15.78
#